data_AF-A0A349E5M2-F1
#
_entry.id   AF-A0A349E5M2-F1
#
_cell.length_a   1.000
_cell.length_b   1.000
_cell.length_c   1.000
_cell.angle_alpha   90.00
_cell.angle_beta   90.00
_cell.angle_gamma   90.00
#
_symmetry.space_group_name_H-M   'P 1'
#
loop_
_entity.id
_entity.type
_entity.pdbx_description
1 polymer ?
#
loop_
_entity_poly.entity_id
_entity_poly.type
_entity_poly.pdbx_seq_one_letter_code
_entity_poly.pdbx_strand_id
1 'polypeptide(L)' 'MHYAIISEDIANSSAKRKASRPAHLARLENLADQGRLLLAGPHPAIDSTEPGEAGFIGSL' A
#
# COMPACT_ATOMS: atom_id res chain seq x y z
N MET A 1 20.91 5.21 3.31
CA MET A 1 20.64 4.69 1.95
C MET A 1 19.15 4.42 1.83
N HIS A 2 18.54 4.72 0.68
CA HIS A 2 17.11 4.46 0.43
C HIS A 2 16.94 3.14 -0.32
N TYR A 3 15.78 2.52 -0.15
CA TYR A 3 15.39 1.28 -0.82
C TYR A 3 13.98 1.45 -1.38
N ALA A 4 13.74 0.92 -2.57
CA ALA A 4 12.39 0.75 -3.11
C ALA A 4 11.89 -0.65 -2.74
N ILE A 5 10.70 -0.74 -2.16
CA ILE A 5 10.05 -2.01 -1.83
C ILE A 5 8.79 -2.08 -2.68
N ILE A 6 8.82 -2.94 -3.71
CA ILE A 6 7.66 -3.17 -4.57
C ILE A 6 7.00 -4.48 -4.15
N SER A 7 5.70 -4.44 -3.89
CA SER A 7 4.91 -5.62 -3.54
C SER A 7 3.73 -5.78 -4.48
N GLU A 8 3.38 -7.03 -4.76
CA GLU A 8 2.18 -7.43 -5.51
C GLU A 8 1.19 -8.13 -4.59
N ASP A 9 -0.09 -7.82 -4.75
CA ASP A 9 -1.17 -8.50 -4.05
C ASP A 9 -1.42 -9.87 -4.70
N ILE A 10 -1.71 -10.89 -3.89
CA ILE A 10 -2.11 -12.20 -4.41
C ILE A 10 -3.56 -12.16 -4.93
N ALA A 11 -3.94 -13.13 -5.77
CA ALA A 11 -5.31 -13.21 -6.27
C ALA A 11 -6.36 -13.22 -5.14
N ASN A 12 -7.45 -12.47 -5.34
CA ASN A 12 -8.60 -12.40 -4.41
C ASN A 12 -8.26 -11.95 -2.97
N SER A 13 -7.21 -11.13 -2.77
CA SER A 13 -6.79 -10.65 -1.44
C SER A 13 -7.38 -9.31 -0.99
N SER A 14 -8.26 -8.67 -1.78
CA SER A 14 -8.78 -7.32 -1.46
C SER A 14 -9.36 -7.21 -0.04
N ALA A 15 -10.11 -8.22 0.43
CA ALA A 15 -10.63 -8.25 1.79
C ALA A 15 -9.51 -8.32 2.86
N LYS A 16 -8.48 -9.14 2.63
CA LYS A 16 -7.31 -9.25 3.52
C LYS A 16 -6.56 -7.91 3.57
N ARG A 17 -6.36 -7.27 2.42
CA ARG A 17 -5.75 -5.95 2.29
C ARG A 17 -6.48 -4.90 3.12
N LYS A 18 -7.81 -4.84 3.00
CA LYS A 18 -8.66 -3.91 3.79
C LYS A 18 -8.51 -4.16 5.29
N ALA A 19 -8.52 -5.42 5.72
CA ALA A 19 -8.36 -5.78 7.12
C ALA A 19 -6.97 -5.42 7.68
N SER A 20 -5.90 -5.58 6.90
CA SER A 20 -4.52 -5.26 7.31
C SER A 20 -4.18 -3.76 7.19
N ARG A 21 -4.99 -2.97 6.49
CA ARG A 21 -4.70 -1.56 6.18
C ARG A 21 -4.38 -0.70 7.41
N PRO A 22 -5.12 -0.77 8.53
CA PRO A 22 -4.81 0.06 9.70
C PRO A 22 -3.41 -0.20 10.28
N ALA A 23 -3.03 -1.47 10.44
CA ALA A 23 -1.71 -1.85 10.94
C ALA A 23 -0.59 -1.50 9.95
N HIS A 24 -0.86 -1.61 8.65
CA HIS A 24 0.08 -1.21 7.61
C HIS A 24 0.35 0.30 7.62
N LEU A 25 -0.70 1.13 7.77
CA LEU A 25 -0.58 2.58 7.87
C LEU A 25 0.19 3.01 9.12
N ALA A 26 -0.11 2.42 10.29
CA ALA A 26 0.61 2.74 11.53
C ALA A 26 2.12 2.51 11.42
N ARG A 27 2.55 1.49 10.66
CA ARG A 27 3.97 1.24 10.37
C ARG A 27 4.57 2.32 9.46
N LEU A 28 3.83 2.79 8.45
CA LEU A 28 4.27 3.86 7.55
C LEU A 28 4.37 5.19 8.29
N GLU A 29 3.38 5.53 9.13
CA GLU A 29 3.39 6.72 9.99
C GLU A 29 4.63 6.72 10.90
N ASN A 30 4.92 5.60 11.55
CA ASN A 30 6.13 5.47 12.37
C ASN A 30 7.43 5.69 11.56
N LEU A 31 7.51 5.17 10.33
CA LEU A 31 8.65 5.43 9.45
C LEU A 31 8.73 6.90 9.01
N ALA A 32 7.59 7.55 8.79
CA ALA A 32 7.52 8.98 8.47
C ALA A 32 8.00 9.83 9.65
N ASP A 33 7.55 9.53 10.87
CA ASP A 33 7.98 10.20 12.11
C ASP A 33 9.49 10.08 12.35
N GLN A 34 10.09 8.94 11.96
CA GLN A 34 11.54 8.73 12.01
C GLN A 34 12.32 9.45 10.89
N GLY A 35 11.64 10.11 9.94
CA GLY A 35 12.28 10.69 8.75
C GLY A 35 12.86 9.64 7.79
N ARG A 36 12.31 8.41 7.81
CA ARG A 36 12.81 7.26 7.04
C ARG A 36 11.88 6.84 5.89
N LEU A 37 10.73 7.49 5.74
CA LEU A 37 9.81 7.27 4.63
C LEU A 37 9.94 8.40 3.60
N LEU A 38 10.37 8.06 2.38
CA LEU A 38 10.41 9.02 1.27
C LEU A 38 9.02 9.15 0.62
N LEU A 39 8.38 8.03 0.33
CA LEU A 39 7.01 7.92 -0.21
C LEU A 39 6.49 6.50 0.03
N ALA A 40 5.17 6.33 0.00
CA ALA A 40 4.51 5.03 -0.06
C ALA A 40 3.12 5.20 -0.67
N GLY A 41 2.62 4.16 -1.33
CA GLY A 41 1.30 4.21 -1.95
C GLY A 41 0.85 2.87 -2.55
N PRO A 42 -0.47 2.66 -2.70
CA PRO A 42 -0.98 1.49 -3.37
C PRO A 42 -0.87 1.61 -4.90
N HIS A 43 -0.85 0.48 -5.61
CA HIS A 43 -1.03 0.44 -7.07
C HIS A 43 -2.50 0.13 -7.41
N PRO A 44 -3.28 1.10 -7.91
CA PRO A 44 -4.65 0.86 -8.38
C PRO A 44 -4.66 -0.14 -9.53
N ALA A 45 -5.70 -0.99 -9.59
CA ALA A 45 -5.87 -1.93 -10.69
C ALA A 45 -6.30 -1.24 -12.01
N ILE A 46 -6.80 -0.01 -11.93
CA ILE A 46 -7.25 0.83 -13.03
C ILE A 46 -6.75 2.26 -12.80
N ASP A 47 -6.72 3.08 -13.85
CA ASP A 47 -6.29 4.48 -13.77
C ASP A 47 -7.33 5.35 -13.05
N SER A 48 -7.37 5.24 -11.71
CA SER A 48 -8.27 5.96 -10.81
C SER A 48 -7.69 5.96 -9.40
N THR A 49 -7.86 7.08 -8.68
CA THR A 49 -7.53 7.16 -7.25
C THR A 49 -8.51 6.38 -6.37
N GLU A 50 -9.72 6.13 -6.88
CA GLU A 50 -10.79 5.37 -6.23
C GLU A 50 -11.20 4.21 -7.15
N PRO A 51 -10.42 3.11 -7.20
CA PRO A 51 -10.65 2.02 -8.15
C PRO A 51 -11.89 1.15 -7.84
N GLY A 52 -12.64 1.45 -6.78
CA GLY A 52 -13.86 0.74 -6.42
C GLY A 52 -13.65 -0.76 -6.28
N GLU A 53 -14.44 -1.54 -7.02
CA GLU A 53 -14.35 -3.01 -7.02
C GLU A 53 -13.11 -3.55 -7.73
N ALA A 54 -12.55 -2.82 -8.69
CA ALA A 54 -11.30 -3.21 -9.35
C ALA A 54 -10.15 -3.26 -8.35
N GLY A 55 -10.20 -2.44 -7.30
CA GLY A 55 -9.31 -2.51 -6.17
C GLY A 55 -7.84 -2.17 -6.51
N PHE A 56 -6.93 -2.82 -5.79
CA PHE A 56 -5.49 -2.55 -5.87
C PHE A 56 -4.74 -3.87 -6.07
N ILE A 57 -3.63 -3.81 -6.79
CA ILE A 57 -2.83 -4.98 -7.19
C ILE A 57 -1.44 -5.02 -6.57
N GLY A 58 -1.10 -4.04 -5.73
CA GLY A 58 0.19 -3.97 -5.08
C GLY A 58 0.42 -2.66 -4.35
N SER A 59 1.69 -2.40 -4.02
CA SER A 59 2.13 -1.18 -3.35
C SER A 59 3.60 -0.88 -3.63
N LEU A 60 3.98 0.37 -3.34
CA LEU A 60 5.31 0.92 -3.20
C LEU A 60 5.51 1.47 -1.78
#